data_AF-A0A2V6UPC5-F1
#
_entry.id   AF-A0A2V6UPC5-F1
#
_cell.length_a   1.000
_cell.length_b   1.000
_cell.length_c   1.000
_cell.angle_alpha   90.00
_cell.angle_beta   90.00
_cell.angle_gamma   90.00
#
_symmetry.space_group_name_H-M   'P 1'
#
loop_
_entity.id
_entity.type
_entity.pdbx_description
1 polymer ?
#
loop_
_entity_poly.entity_id
_entity_poly.type
_entity_poly.pdbx_seq_one_letter_code
_entity_poly.pdbx_strand_id
1 'polypeptide(L)'
;MADAERLRRDLYAAFKNRALMYWHMFDELRKALGEPQATALMARAIEARGREIGRQFSRYGPADLTGLRDAFVGGVPDDGRMFAPRVDRCDATALDITLQRCPLKEAWQEAGVADADTAALCRIAGRVDNGTFEAAGFEFSADTWQPGRDGCCHLHVRPGRAH
;
A
#
# COMPACT_ATOMS: atom_id res chain seq x y z
N MET A 1 2.04 9.30 -28.52
CA MET A 1 2.01 10.18 -27.33
C MET A 1 0.60 10.33 -26.75
N ALA A 2 -0.44 10.58 -27.57
CA ALA A 2 -1.83 10.65 -27.08
C ALA A 2 -2.34 9.36 -26.41
N ASP A 3 -1.92 8.18 -26.89
CA ASP A 3 -2.34 6.90 -26.31
C ASP A 3 -1.74 6.65 -24.92
N ALA A 4 -0.46 6.92 -24.73
CA ALA A 4 0.20 6.73 -23.44
C ALA A 4 -0.41 7.63 -22.35
N GLU A 5 -0.76 8.87 -22.72
CA GLU A 5 -1.41 9.80 -21.79
C GLU A 5 -2.87 9.41 -21.51
N ARG A 6 -3.59 8.88 -22.49
CA ARG A 6 -4.91 8.28 -22.26
C ARG A 6 -4.83 7.09 -21.31
N LEU A 7 -3.94 6.13 -21.58
CA LEU A 7 -3.76 4.94 -20.75
C LEU A 7 -3.31 5.29 -19.32
N ARG A 8 -2.48 6.32 -19.16
CA ARG A 8 -2.14 6.87 -17.85
C ARG A 8 -3.40 7.34 -17.11
N ARG A 9 -4.26 8.13 -17.74
CA ARG A 9 -5.52 8.56 -17.11
C ARG A 9 -6.41 7.38 -16.74
N ASP A 10 -6.56 6.41 -17.63
CA ASP A 10 -7.38 5.21 -17.41
C ASP A 10 -6.85 4.39 -16.21
N LEU A 11 -5.52 4.25 -16.11
CA LEU A 11 -4.86 3.59 -14.99
C LEU A 11 -5.14 4.29 -13.65
N TYR A 12 -5.00 5.62 -13.59
CA TYR A 12 -5.30 6.37 -12.36
C TYR A 12 -6.78 6.28 -12.02
N ALA A 13 -7.67 6.37 -13.02
CA ALA A 13 -9.11 6.20 -12.82
C ALA A 13 -9.44 4.81 -12.25
N ALA A 14 -8.77 3.74 -12.71
CA ALA A 14 -8.95 2.39 -12.17
C ALA A 14 -8.55 2.29 -10.69
N PHE A 15 -7.44 2.93 -10.28
CA PHE A 15 -7.04 2.98 -8.87
C PHE A 15 -8.01 3.78 -8.01
N LYS A 16 -8.49 4.93 -8.51
CA LYS A 16 -9.51 5.73 -7.83
C LYS A 16 -10.82 4.94 -7.67
N ASN A 17 -11.27 4.27 -8.73
CA ASN A 17 -12.47 3.42 -8.67
C ASN A 17 -12.32 2.29 -7.62
N ARG A 18 -11.16 1.61 -7.59
CA ARG A 18 -10.88 0.60 -6.56
C ARG A 18 -10.95 1.19 -5.15
N ALA A 19 -10.46 2.41 -4.95
CA ALA A 19 -10.53 3.10 -3.67
C ALA A 19 -11.99 3.31 -3.24
N LEU A 20 -12.83 3.83 -4.13
CA LEU A 20 -14.25 4.07 -3.83
C LEU A 20 -15.00 2.78 -3.54
N MET A 21 -14.68 1.69 -4.26
CA MET A 21 -15.21 0.37 -3.92
C MET A 21 -14.80 -0.07 -2.50
N TYR A 22 -13.54 0.15 -2.09
CA TYR A 22 -13.11 -0.16 -0.72
C TYR A 22 -13.88 0.65 0.32
N TRP A 23 -14.12 1.94 0.07
CA TRP A 23 -14.92 2.78 0.95
C TRP A 23 -16.34 2.23 1.10
N HIS A 24 -17.04 1.97 -0.01
CA HIS A 24 -18.41 1.46 0.05
C HIS A 24 -18.50 0.07 0.71
N MET A 25 -17.56 -0.82 0.43
CA MET A 25 -17.50 -2.12 1.14
C MET A 25 -17.25 -1.95 2.63
N PHE A 26 -16.33 -1.06 3.02
CA PHE A 26 -16.05 -0.79 4.43
C PHE A 26 -17.26 -0.21 5.15
N ASP A 27 -17.89 0.80 4.57
CA ASP A 27 -19.03 1.49 5.17
C ASP A 27 -20.22 0.56 5.34
N GLU A 28 -20.53 -0.27 4.33
CA GLU A 28 -21.60 -1.28 4.44
C GLU A 28 -21.29 -2.37 5.47
N LEU A 29 -20.06 -2.90 5.48
CA LEU A 29 -19.65 -3.87 6.50
C LEU A 29 -19.69 -3.26 7.91
N ARG A 30 -19.27 -1.99 8.05
CA ARG A 30 -19.29 -1.26 9.32
C ARG A 30 -20.71 -1.07 9.83
N LYS A 31 -21.67 -0.71 8.98
CA LYS A 31 -23.09 -0.60 9.35
C LYS A 31 -23.66 -1.94 9.82
N ALA A 32 -23.29 -3.05 9.16
CA ALA A 32 -23.83 -4.37 9.45
C ALA A 32 -23.19 -5.05 10.67
N LEU A 33 -21.88 -4.88 10.88
CA LEU A 33 -21.08 -5.69 11.81
C LEU A 33 -20.33 -4.86 12.88
N GLY A 34 -20.39 -3.53 12.78
CA GLY A 34 -19.57 -2.62 13.55
C GLY A 34 -18.15 -2.49 12.99
N GLU A 35 -17.51 -1.37 13.32
CA GLU A 35 -16.19 -1.00 12.80
C GLU A 35 -15.07 -2.01 13.08
N PRO A 36 -14.94 -2.60 14.29
CA PRO A 36 -13.87 -3.56 14.57
C PRO A 36 -13.93 -4.80 13.67
N GLN A 37 -15.13 -5.34 13.45
CA GLN A 37 -15.30 -6.53 12.62
C GLN A 37 -15.11 -6.20 11.13
N ALA A 38 -15.64 -5.07 10.65
CA ALA A 38 -15.45 -4.61 9.28
C ALA A 38 -13.96 -4.41 8.94
N THR A 39 -13.24 -3.72 9.84
CA THR A 39 -11.79 -3.50 9.74
C THR A 39 -11.04 -4.82 9.64
N ALA A 40 -11.30 -5.75 10.57
CA ALA A 40 -10.61 -7.03 10.62
C ALA A 40 -10.87 -7.90 9.38
N LEU A 41 -12.11 -7.93 8.88
CA LEU A 41 -12.49 -8.69 7.68
C LEU A 41 -11.79 -8.15 6.43
N MET A 42 -11.89 -6.84 6.19
CA MET A 42 -11.27 -6.23 5.02
C MET A 42 -9.75 -6.31 5.06
N ALA A 43 -9.14 -6.05 6.22
CA ALA A 43 -7.71 -6.17 6.43
C ALA A 43 -7.20 -7.56 6.06
N ARG A 44 -7.85 -8.63 6.55
CA ARG A 44 -7.47 -10.01 6.22
C ARG A 44 -7.59 -10.32 4.73
N ALA A 45 -8.65 -9.85 4.07
CA ALA A 45 -8.85 -10.08 2.65
C ALA A 45 -7.79 -9.37 1.79
N ILE A 46 -7.48 -8.11 2.11
CA ILE A 46 -6.46 -7.32 1.42
C ILE A 46 -5.06 -7.89 1.66
N GLU A 47 -4.76 -8.31 2.88
CA GLU A 47 -3.50 -8.98 3.21
C GLU A 47 -3.32 -10.30 2.46
N ALA A 48 -4.40 -11.08 2.30
CA ALA A 48 -4.35 -12.30 1.49
C ALA A 48 -3.95 -12.01 0.05
N ARG A 49 -4.48 -10.94 -0.55
CA ARG A 49 -4.05 -10.48 -1.87
C ARG A 49 -2.58 -10.02 -1.86
N GLY A 50 -2.16 -9.34 -0.80
CA GLY A 50 -0.76 -8.98 -0.57
C GLY A 50 0.16 -10.20 -0.62
N ARG A 51 -0.20 -11.30 0.05
CA ARG A 51 0.61 -12.53 0.04
C ARG A 51 0.77 -13.14 -1.36
N GLU A 52 -0.25 -13.05 -2.21
CA GLU A 52 -0.16 -13.50 -3.60
C GLU A 52 0.83 -12.65 -4.40
N ILE A 53 0.81 -11.32 -4.21
CA ILE A 53 1.76 -10.39 -4.81
C ILE A 53 3.17 -10.67 -4.30
N GLY A 54 3.33 -10.89 -2.99
CA GLY A 54 4.60 -11.14 -2.30
C GLY A 54 5.41 -12.31 -2.84
N ARG A 55 4.74 -13.33 -3.42
CA ARG A 55 5.41 -14.52 -3.98
C ARG A 55 6.49 -14.16 -5.00
N GLN A 56 6.29 -13.12 -5.81
CA GLN A 56 7.27 -12.71 -6.82
C GLN A 56 8.54 -12.09 -6.22
N PHE A 57 8.47 -11.60 -4.98
CA PHE A 57 9.60 -10.98 -4.27
C PHE A 57 10.34 -11.97 -3.36
N SER A 58 9.85 -13.20 -3.21
CA SER A 58 10.47 -14.24 -2.35
C SER A 58 11.92 -14.54 -2.70
N ARG A 59 12.33 -14.36 -3.96
CA ARG A 59 13.74 -14.51 -4.41
C ARG A 59 14.72 -13.53 -3.76
N TYR A 60 14.23 -12.44 -3.17
CA TYR A 60 15.05 -11.47 -2.45
C TYR A 60 15.07 -11.74 -0.93
N GLY A 61 14.13 -12.54 -0.44
CA GLY A 61 14.06 -12.88 0.97
C GLY A 61 15.24 -13.75 1.42
N PRO A 62 15.60 -13.71 2.72
CA PRO A 62 15.04 -12.82 3.74
C PRO A 62 15.78 -11.48 3.86
N ALA A 63 16.88 -11.25 3.13
CA ALA A 63 17.83 -10.18 3.47
C ALA A 63 18.33 -9.33 2.29
N ASP A 64 17.99 -9.64 1.03
CA ASP A 64 18.37 -8.81 -0.12
C ASP A 64 17.46 -7.58 -0.24
N LEU A 65 17.70 -6.60 0.63
CA LEU A 65 16.95 -5.34 0.65
C LEU A 65 17.23 -4.46 -0.58
N THR A 66 18.40 -4.59 -1.22
CA THR A 66 18.74 -3.81 -2.42
C THR A 66 17.97 -4.35 -3.63
N GLY A 67 17.98 -5.67 -3.84
CA GLY A 67 17.19 -6.31 -4.89
C GLY A 67 15.69 -6.13 -4.68
N LEU A 68 15.22 -6.20 -3.43
CA LEU A 68 13.83 -5.89 -3.08
C LEU A 68 13.47 -4.43 -3.45
N ARG A 69 14.30 -3.45 -3.06
CA ARG A 69 14.08 -2.04 -3.38
C ARG A 69 13.91 -1.86 -4.88
N ASP A 70 14.85 -2.38 -5.68
CA ASP A 70 14.84 -2.17 -7.13
C ASP A 70 13.61 -2.80 -7.78
N ALA A 71 13.21 -3.98 -7.32
CA ALA A 71 12.02 -4.66 -7.82
C ALA A 71 10.71 -3.98 -7.39
N PHE A 72 10.60 -3.58 -6.13
CA PHE A 72 9.37 -2.99 -5.58
C PHE A 72 9.17 -1.56 -6.07
N VAL A 73 10.20 -0.70 -5.95
CA VAL A 73 10.15 0.69 -6.42
C VAL A 73 10.07 0.76 -7.94
N GLY A 74 10.84 -0.07 -8.65
CA GLY A 74 10.79 -0.17 -10.11
C GLY A 74 9.47 -0.76 -10.64
N GLY A 75 8.74 -1.50 -9.81
CA GLY A 75 7.41 -2.05 -10.13
C GLY A 75 6.25 -1.07 -9.92
N VAL A 76 6.50 0.12 -9.38
CA VAL A 76 5.44 1.11 -9.16
C VAL A 76 4.93 1.64 -10.51
N PRO A 77 3.62 1.61 -10.78
CA PRO A 77 3.08 2.05 -12.07
C PRO A 77 3.39 3.50 -12.40
N ASP A 78 3.34 3.81 -13.70
CA ASP A 78 3.61 5.15 -14.24
C ASP A 78 5.00 5.67 -13.84
N ASP A 79 6.03 4.82 -14.01
CA ASP A 79 7.43 5.12 -13.71
C ASP A 79 7.61 5.69 -12.29
N GLY A 80 6.91 5.11 -11.31
CA GLY A 80 6.93 5.56 -9.92
C GLY A 80 6.03 6.76 -9.60
N ARG A 81 5.54 7.53 -10.58
CA ARG A 81 4.81 8.80 -10.36
C ARG A 81 3.53 8.64 -9.55
N MET A 82 2.86 7.50 -9.66
CA MET A 82 1.57 7.25 -9.01
C MET A 82 1.66 7.32 -7.48
N PHE A 83 2.71 6.75 -6.90
CA PHE A 83 2.93 6.77 -5.44
C PHE A 83 4.11 7.67 -5.05
N ALA A 84 4.93 8.07 -6.02
CA ALA A 84 6.14 8.85 -5.86
C ALA A 84 6.98 8.36 -4.66
N PRO A 85 7.46 7.10 -4.70
CA PRO A 85 8.24 6.55 -3.60
C PRO A 85 9.56 7.31 -3.45
N ARG A 86 9.88 7.73 -2.23
CA ARG A 86 11.20 8.22 -1.84
C ARG A 86 11.85 7.17 -0.96
N VAL A 87 13.02 6.68 -1.38
CA VAL A 87 13.83 5.77 -0.55
C VAL A 87 14.59 6.64 0.45
N ASP A 88 14.21 6.57 1.71
CA ASP A 88 14.83 7.35 2.78
C ASP A 88 16.06 6.62 3.35
N ARG A 89 16.06 5.27 3.30
CA ARG A 89 17.18 4.42 3.71
C ARG A 89 17.18 3.10 2.92
N CYS A 90 18.37 2.62 2.57
CA CYS A 90 18.56 1.27 2.01
C CYS A 90 19.98 0.78 2.33
N ASP A 91 20.09 -0.14 3.28
CA ASP A 91 21.34 -0.81 3.64
C ASP A 91 21.07 -2.27 4.04
N ALA A 92 22.08 -2.97 4.57
CA ALA A 92 21.97 -4.37 4.97
C ALA A 92 20.97 -4.65 6.11
N THR A 93 20.51 -3.62 6.82
CA THR A 93 19.66 -3.76 8.03
C THR A 93 18.27 -3.15 7.86
N ALA A 94 18.08 -2.25 6.90
CA ALA A 94 16.82 -1.56 6.72
C ALA A 94 16.61 -1.05 5.29
N LEU A 95 15.37 -1.14 4.84
CA LEU A 95 14.82 -0.40 3.71
C LEU A 95 13.63 0.40 4.22
N ASP A 96 13.74 1.73 4.18
CA ASP A 96 12.69 2.67 4.57
C ASP A 96 12.26 3.49 3.35
N ILE A 97 10.94 3.54 3.10
CA ILE A 97 10.37 4.18 1.91
C ILE A 97 9.18 5.06 2.33
N THR A 98 9.24 6.36 2.04
CA THR A 98 8.08 7.24 2.15
C THR A 98 7.36 7.35 0.81
N LEU A 99 6.14 6.85 0.73
CA LEU A 99 5.24 7.15 -0.39
C LEU A 99 4.76 8.59 -0.27
N GLN A 100 5.11 9.46 -1.23
CA GLN A 100 4.66 10.86 -1.18
C GLN A 100 3.18 10.99 -1.52
N ARG A 101 2.65 10.05 -2.31
CA ARG A 101 1.29 10.07 -2.83
C ARG A 101 0.63 8.70 -2.68
N CYS A 102 -0.70 8.70 -2.71
CA CYS A 102 -1.47 7.48 -2.76
C CYS A 102 -2.80 7.77 -3.47
N PRO A 103 -3.05 7.20 -4.66
CA PRO A 103 -4.27 7.47 -5.41
C PRO A 103 -5.53 6.97 -4.67
N LEU A 104 -5.39 6.01 -3.74
CA LEU A 104 -6.51 5.57 -2.90
C LEU A 104 -6.90 6.64 -1.88
N LYS A 105 -5.92 7.15 -1.13
CA LYS A 105 -6.12 8.26 -0.19
C LYS A 105 -6.69 9.49 -0.90
N GLU A 106 -6.05 9.88 -2.00
CA GLU A 106 -6.48 11.04 -2.80
C GLU A 106 -7.94 10.88 -3.26
N ALA A 107 -8.35 9.69 -3.72
CA ALA A 107 -9.73 9.42 -4.11
C ALA A 107 -10.73 9.52 -2.95
N TRP A 108 -10.40 9.03 -1.76
CA TRP A 108 -11.26 9.15 -0.59
C TRP A 108 -11.43 10.62 -0.16
N GLN A 109 -10.34 11.38 -0.17
CA GLN A 109 -10.37 12.81 0.15
C GLN A 109 -11.17 13.61 -0.89
N GLU A 110 -10.97 13.34 -2.18
CA GLU A 110 -11.75 13.95 -3.28
C GLU A 110 -13.26 13.62 -3.17
N ALA A 111 -13.60 12.43 -2.67
CA ALA A 111 -14.99 12.01 -2.45
C ALA A 111 -15.59 12.55 -1.13
N GLY A 112 -14.84 13.30 -0.34
CA GLY A 112 -15.31 13.86 0.94
C GLY A 112 -15.43 12.84 2.07
N VAL A 113 -14.73 11.71 2.00
CA VAL A 113 -14.65 10.75 3.11
C VAL A 113 -13.92 11.43 4.28
N ALA A 114 -14.48 11.33 5.49
CA ALA A 114 -13.91 11.96 6.67
C ALA A 114 -12.47 11.50 6.93
N ASP A 115 -11.65 12.38 7.50
CA ASP A 115 -10.24 12.13 7.77
C ASP A 115 -9.99 10.88 8.64
N ALA A 116 -10.84 10.65 9.65
CA ALA A 116 -10.77 9.46 10.50
C ALA A 116 -11.02 8.17 9.69
N ASP A 117 -12.02 8.20 8.80
CA ASP A 117 -12.36 7.07 7.92
C ASP A 117 -11.27 6.85 6.86
N THR A 118 -10.72 7.93 6.30
CA THR A 118 -9.58 7.88 5.36
C THR A 118 -8.35 7.27 6.03
N ALA A 119 -8.06 7.63 7.28
CA ALA A 119 -6.97 7.03 8.05
C ALA A 119 -7.22 5.55 8.37
N ALA A 120 -8.47 5.16 8.68
CA ALA A 120 -8.86 3.76 8.87
C ALA A 120 -8.69 2.95 7.57
N LEU A 121 -9.15 3.48 6.44
CA LEU A 121 -8.99 2.86 5.13
C LEU A 121 -7.51 2.76 4.71
N CYS A 122 -6.66 3.74 5.04
CA CYS A 122 -5.23 3.65 4.81
C CYS A 122 -4.59 2.50 5.63
N ARG A 123 -5.01 2.31 6.89
CA ARG A 123 -4.59 1.16 7.71
C ARG A 123 -5.04 -0.17 7.10
N ILE A 124 -6.29 -0.27 6.67
CA ILE A 124 -6.87 -1.47 6.07
C ILE A 124 -6.19 -1.79 4.74
N ALA A 125 -6.12 -0.82 3.82
CA ALA A 125 -5.51 -0.99 2.51
C ALA A 125 -4.00 -1.26 2.60
N GLY A 126 -3.31 -0.63 3.56
CA GLY A 126 -1.88 -0.84 3.81
C GLY A 126 -1.52 -2.28 4.21
N ARG A 127 -2.49 -3.10 4.64
CA ARG A 127 -2.25 -4.53 4.89
C ARG A 127 -1.84 -5.31 3.64
N VAL A 128 -2.02 -4.76 2.45
CA VAL A 128 -1.47 -5.33 1.22
C VAL A 128 0.06 -5.40 1.28
N ASP A 129 0.70 -4.41 1.90
CA ASP A 129 2.16 -4.36 2.04
C ASP A 129 2.64 -5.34 3.10
N ASN A 130 1.91 -5.49 4.22
CA ASN A 130 2.15 -6.57 5.18
C ASN A 130 2.18 -7.93 4.48
N GLY A 131 1.11 -8.27 3.75
CA GLY A 131 1.07 -9.53 3.02
C GLY A 131 2.19 -9.66 1.99
N THR A 132 2.54 -8.56 1.31
CA THR A 132 3.58 -8.56 0.26
C THR A 132 4.97 -8.85 0.83
N PHE A 133 5.39 -8.10 1.85
CA PHE A 133 6.75 -8.19 2.40
C PHE A 133 6.92 -9.40 3.32
N GLU A 134 5.92 -9.72 4.15
CA GLU A 134 6.00 -10.89 5.05
C GLU A 134 6.01 -12.20 4.25
N ALA A 135 5.20 -12.32 3.18
CA ALA A 135 5.25 -13.50 2.31
C ALA A 135 6.53 -13.61 1.47
N ALA A 136 7.23 -12.49 1.27
CA ALA A 136 8.54 -12.47 0.63
C ALA A 136 9.68 -12.82 1.59
N GLY A 137 9.39 -13.04 2.88
CA GLY A 137 10.36 -13.44 3.89
C GLY A 137 11.01 -12.28 4.64
N PHE A 138 10.43 -11.08 4.62
CA PHE A 138 10.93 -9.91 5.34
C PHE A 138 10.08 -9.62 6.60
N GLU A 139 10.66 -8.92 7.56
CA GLU A 139 9.90 -8.28 8.63
C GLU A 139 9.37 -6.92 8.13
N PHE A 140 8.13 -6.58 8.47
CA PHE A 140 7.49 -5.37 7.96
C PHE A 140 6.63 -4.63 8.99
N SER A 141 6.71 -3.31 8.96
CA SER A 141 5.76 -2.40 9.60
C SER A 141 5.55 -1.14 8.75
N ALA A 142 4.50 -0.37 9.03
CA ALA A 142 4.26 0.88 8.33
C ALA A 142 3.56 1.91 9.22
N ASP A 143 4.01 3.16 9.12
CA ASP A 143 3.25 4.30 9.60
C ASP A 143 2.32 4.73 8.47
N THR A 144 1.05 4.33 8.55
CA THR A 144 0.05 4.74 7.55
C THR A 144 -0.32 6.22 7.69
N TRP A 145 -0.92 6.79 6.64
CA TRP A 145 -1.32 8.19 6.63
C TRP A 145 -2.22 8.57 7.82
N GLN A 146 -2.01 9.77 8.33
CA GLN A 146 -2.81 10.42 9.36
C GLN A 146 -3.07 11.88 8.97
N PRO A 147 -4.14 12.51 9.45
CA PRO A 147 -4.42 13.93 9.20
C PRO A 147 -3.24 14.82 9.61
N GLY A 148 -2.92 15.81 8.78
CA GLY A 148 -1.83 16.76 9.03
C GLY A 148 -0.41 16.23 8.81
N ARG A 149 -0.23 14.96 8.39
CA ARG A 149 1.09 14.41 8.04
C ARG A 149 1.48 14.77 6.61
N ASP A 150 2.75 15.13 6.40
CA ASP A 150 3.35 15.22 5.07
C ASP A 150 3.50 13.84 4.41
N GLY A 151 3.22 13.77 3.11
CA GLY A 151 3.26 12.52 2.34
C GLY A 151 2.07 11.59 2.60
N CYS A 152 2.30 10.28 2.48
CA CYS A 152 1.30 9.24 2.73
C CYS A 152 1.79 8.22 3.76
N CYS A 153 2.14 7.01 3.32
CA CYS A 153 2.61 5.93 4.19
C CYS A 153 4.13 5.88 4.20
N HIS A 154 4.70 5.59 5.37
CA HIS A 154 6.12 5.30 5.54
C HIS A 154 6.27 3.81 5.81
N LEU A 155 7.00 3.13 4.93
CA LEU A 155 7.16 1.68 4.91
C LEU A 155 8.50 1.32 5.55
N HIS A 156 8.50 0.36 6.45
CA HIS A 156 9.67 -0.14 7.13
C HIS A 156 9.85 -1.62 6.83
N VAL A 157 10.85 -1.95 6.01
CA VAL A 157 11.22 -3.33 5.70
C VAL A 157 12.54 -3.65 6.39
N ARG A 158 12.59 -4.79 7.07
CA ARG A 158 13.78 -5.30 7.76
C ARG A 158 14.08 -6.72 7.26
N PRO A 159 15.35 -7.17 7.33
CA PRO A 159 15.66 -8.56 7.02
C PRO A 159 14.81 -9.50 7.87
N GLY A 160 14.27 -10.55 7.26
CA GLY A 160 13.59 -11.60 7.99
C GLY A 160 14.55 -12.45 8.81
N ARG A 161 13.98 -13.28 9.69
CA ARG A 161 14.77 -14.27 10.42
C ARG A 161 15.29 -15.32 9.45
N ALA A 162 16.58 -15.67 9.58
CA ALA A 162 17.12 -16.82 8.88
C ALA A 162 16.39 -18.09 9.36
N HIS A 163 15.82 -18.83 8.41
CA HIS A 163 15.23 -20.15 8.65
C HIS A 163 16.28 -21.24 8.46
#